data_AF-A0AA41TY71-F1
#
_entry.id   AF-A0AA41TY71-F1
#
_cell.length_a   1.000
_cell.length_b   1.000
_cell.length_c   1.000
_cell.angle_alpha   90.00
_cell.angle_beta   90.00
_cell.angle_gamma   90.00
#
_symmetry.space_group_name_H-M   'P 1'
#
loop_
_entity.id
_entity.type
_entity.pdbx_description
1 polymer ?
#
loop_
_entity_poly.entity_id
_entity_poly.type
_entity_poly.pdbx_seq_one_letter_code
_entity_poly.pdbx_strand_id
1 'polypeptide(L)'
;MKTTGRLAIVGTAAGALVGAALAVAPGAAAGSYNGCTYPRVCFYLTATQWNNGTPSTGYQDVTSGYQNLGSLSRGADYVRNTRNDDRAYLRYIRHSTGGTEYLCVLPNQTAIFSSAYTVTGIRIDTAATCP
;
A
#
# COMPACT_ATOMS: atom_id res chain seq x y z
N MET A 1 5.38 63.35 -63.90
CA MET A 1 3.91 63.25 -64.06
C MET A 1 3.39 62.16 -63.12
N LYS A 2 2.36 62.51 -62.33
CA LYS A 2 1.32 61.65 -61.71
C LYS A 2 1.74 60.46 -60.81
N THR A 3 1.53 60.68 -59.50
CA THR A 3 0.91 59.83 -58.46
C THR A 3 0.58 58.37 -58.82
N THR A 4 0.79 57.41 -57.93
CA THR A 4 -0.21 56.76 -57.01
C THR A 4 0.53 55.56 -56.38
N GLY A 5 0.35 55.05 -55.16
CA GLY A 5 -0.61 55.19 -54.06
C GLY A 5 -0.40 53.98 -53.12
N ARG A 6 -0.82 54.12 -51.86
CA ARG A 6 -0.60 53.24 -50.70
C ARG A 6 -1.18 51.82 -50.88
N LEU A 7 -0.62 50.83 -50.17
CA LEU A 7 -1.25 50.16 -49.00
C LEU A 7 -0.49 48.89 -48.60
N ALA A 8 -0.01 48.87 -47.35
CA ALA A 8 0.44 47.69 -46.65
C ALA A 8 -0.77 46.91 -46.12
N ILE A 9 -0.80 45.59 -46.31
CA ILE A 9 -1.70 44.69 -45.60
C ILE A 9 -0.85 43.55 -45.05
N VAL A 10 -0.60 43.61 -43.75
CA VAL A 10 -0.06 42.50 -42.94
C VAL A 10 -1.24 41.57 -42.65
N GLY A 11 -1.32 40.45 -43.34
CA GLY A 11 -2.30 39.40 -43.07
C GLY A 11 -1.80 38.48 -41.97
N THR A 12 -2.29 38.67 -40.75
CA THR A 12 -2.11 37.73 -39.64
C THR A 12 -2.97 36.48 -39.86
N ALA A 13 -2.36 35.38 -40.27
CA ALA A 13 -3.01 34.08 -40.26
C ALA A 13 -2.98 33.52 -38.83
N ALA A 14 -4.08 33.71 -38.09
CA ALA A 14 -4.32 33.02 -36.83
C ALA A 14 -4.71 31.56 -37.13
N GLY A 15 -3.74 30.65 -37.04
CA GLY A 15 -3.98 29.20 -37.09
C GLY A 15 -4.62 28.74 -35.77
N ALA A 16 -5.87 28.31 -35.85
CA ALA A 16 -6.62 27.77 -34.71
C ALA A 16 -5.95 26.47 -34.19
N LEU A 17 -5.44 26.51 -32.95
CA LEU A 17 -5.01 25.32 -32.23
C LEU A 17 -6.26 24.56 -31.76
N VAL A 18 -6.57 23.45 -32.41
CA VAL A 18 -7.59 22.49 -31.93
C VAL A 18 -7.01 21.81 -30.68
N GLY A 19 -7.38 22.32 -29.51
CA GLY A 19 -7.02 21.71 -28.23
C GLY A 19 -7.76 20.38 -28.07
N ALA A 20 -7.05 19.27 -28.26
CA ALA A 20 -7.54 17.95 -27.86
C ALA A 20 -7.64 17.94 -26.32
N ALA A 21 -8.86 18.04 -25.80
CA ALA A 21 -9.12 17.84 -24.38
C ALA A 21 -8.90 16.35 -24.05
N LEU A 22 -7.71 16.02 -23.54
CA LEU A 22 -7.47 14.72 -22.92
C LEU A 22 -8.35 14.64 -21.67
N ALA A 23 -9.42 13.85 -21.74
CA ALA A 23 -10.20 13.49 -20.57
C ALA A 23 -9.29 12.71 -19.62
N VAL A 24 -8.83 13.36 -18.55
CA VAL A 24 -8.07 12.72 -17.48
C VAL A 24 -9.05 11.82 -16.74
N ALA A 25 -9.06 10.53 -17.07
CA ALA A 25 -9.81 9.55 -16.28
C ALA A 25 -9.33 9.65 -14.82
N PRO A 26 -10.23 9.69 -13.83
CA PRO A 26 -9.82 9.58 -12.44
C PRO A 26 -8.97 8.32 -12.28
N GLY A 27 -7.77 8.45 -11.72
CA GLY A 27 -6.98 7.28 -11.35
C GLY A 27 -7.83 6.39 -10.43
N ALA A 28 -7.88 5.09 -10.69
CA ALA A 28 -8.55 4.17 -9.79
C ALA A 28 -7.92 4.30 -8.39
N ALA A 29 -8.69 4.81 -7.43
CA ALA A 29 -8.26 4.81 -6.04
C ALA A 29 -8.32 3.36 -5.55
N ALA A 30 -7.16 2.71 -5.44
CA ALA A 30 -7.09 1.41 -4.76
C ALA A 30 -7.60 1.61 -3.33
N GLY A 31 -8.72 0.98 -3.00
CA GLY A 31 -9.30 1.04 -1.66
C GLY A 31 -8.26 0.58 -0.62
N SER A 32 -8.22 1.25 0.52
CA SER A 32 -7.45 0.80 1.66
C SER A 32 -8.39 0.22 2.71
N TYR A 33 -8.06 -0.96 3.24
CA TYR A 33 -8.73 -1.47 4.42
C TYR A 33 -7.99 -0.94 5.64
N ASN A 34 -8.65 -0.06 6.40
CA ASN A 34 -8.08 0.55 7.59
C ASN A 34 -6.71 1.24 7.33
N GLY A 35 -6.61 1.94 6.19
CA GLY A 35 -5.36 2.56 5.73
C GLY A 35 -4.30 1.61 5.19
N CYS A 36 -4.52 0.29 5.25
CA CYS A 36 -3.68 -0.68 4.57
C CYS A 36 -4.12 -0.84 3.11
N THR A 37 -3.29 -0.38 2.18
CA THR A 37 -3.56 -0.51 0.74
C THR A 37 -3.16 -1.90 0.24
N TYR A 38 -4.00 -2.51 -0.59
CA TYR A 38 -3.67 -3.72 -1.34
C TYR A 38 -2.44 -3.49 -2.26
N PRO A 39 -1.52 -4.46 -2.44
CA PRO A 39 -1.48 -5.82 -1.89
C PRO A 39 -0.53 -5.97 -0.69
N ARG A 40 -0.74 -5.21 0.39
CA ARG A 40 0.19 -5.19 1.54
C ARG A 40 -0.29 -6.02 2.73
N VAL A 41 0.67 -6.48 3.51
CA VAL A 41 0.49 -6.91 4.89
C VAL A 41 0.97 -5.78 5.79
N CYS A 42 0.04 -5.05 6.39
CA CYS A 42 0.36 -3.86 7.19
C CYS A 42 0.42 -4.16 8.68
N PHE A 43 1.32 -3.45 9.36
CA PHE A 43 1.59 -3.59 10.78
C PHE A 43 1.21 -2.30 11.50
N TYR A 44 0.49 -2.46 12.61
CA TYR A 44 0.09 -1.37 13.50
C TYR A 44 0.72 -1.66 14.86
N LEU A 45 1.65 -0.82 15.28
CA LEU A 45 2.38 -0.96 16.54
C LEU A 45 1.48 -0.77 17.76
N THR A 46 0.35 -0.08 17.61
CA THR A 46 -0.55 0.21 18.71
C THR A 46 -2.01 0.09 18.29
N ALA A 47 -2.90 -0.15 19.26
CA ALA A 47 -4.34 -0.03 19.08
C ALA A 47 -4.78 1.35 18.55
N THR A 48 -4.11 2.43 18.94
CA THR A 48 -4.41 3.77 18.43
C THR A 48 -4.19 3.87 16.93
N GLN A 49 -3.07 3.34 16.42
CA GLN A 49 -2.80 3.30 14.99
C GLN A 49 -3.83 2.46 14.23
N TRP A 50 -4.24 1.33 14.82
CA TRP A 50 -5.32 0.53 14.25
C TRP A 50 -6.63 1.32 14.16
N ASN A 51 -7.05 1.96 15.25
CA ASN A 51 -8.31 2.71 15.30
C ASN A 51 -8.32 3.93 14.37
N ASN A 52 -7.15 4.52 14.13
CA ASN A 52 -7.00 5.66 13.23
C ASN A 52 -6.77 5.25 11.76
N GLY A 53 -6.63 3.96 11.47
CA GLY A 53 -6.30 3.47 10.14
C GLY A 53 -4.94 3.98 9.64
N THR A 54 -3.94 4.05 10.52
CA THR A 54 -2.60 4.58 10.20
C THR A 54 -1.53 3.52 10.45
N PRO A 55 -1.31 2.58 9.52
CA PRO A 55 -0.29 1.55 9.69
C PRO A 55 1.11 2.16 9.81
N SER A 56 1.95 1.59 10.67
CA SER A 56 3.36 2.02 10.82
C SER A 56 4.20 1.64 9.61
N THR A 57 3.97 0.47 9.04
CA THR A 57 4.63 -0.02 7.83
C THR A 57 3.84 -1.17 7.21
N GLY A 58 4.29 -1.68 6.06
CA GLY A 58 3.74 -2.89 5.45
C GLY A 58 4.69 -3.56 4.47
N TYR A 59 4.53 -4.86 4.32
CA TYR A 59 5.34 -5.71 3.44
C TYR A 59 4.47 -6.22 2.29
N GLN A 60 5.07 -6.42 1.12
CA GLN A 60 4.34 -6.87 -0.07
C GLN A 60 5.06 -7.98 -0.85
N ASP A 61 6.35 -8.18 -0.61
CA ASP A 61 7.12 -9.14 -1.39
C ASP A 61 6.90 -10.56 -0.86
N VAL A 62 6.61 -11.48 -1.77
CA VAL A 62 6.55 -12.92 -1.49
C VAL A 62 7.96 -13.42 -1.24
N THR A 63 8.17 -14.18 -0.15
CA THR A 63 9.50 -14.65 0.23
C THR A 63 9.52 -16.13 0.56
N SER A 64 10.63 -16.80 0.22
CA SER A 64 10.84 -18.22 0.54
C SER A 64 11.05 -18.49 2.04
N GLY A 65 11.37 -17.46 2.82
CA GLY A 65 11.63 -17.55 4.25
C GLY A 65 11.15 -16.32 5.04
N TYR A 66 11.25 -16.41 6.36
CA TYR A 66 10.90 -15.31 7.26
C TYR A 66 11.90 -14.18 7.15
N GLN A 67 11.39 -12.97 6.91
CA GLN A 67 12.11 -11.72 7.03
C GLN A 67 12.01 -11.23 8.47
N ASN A 68 13.10 -10.67 9.00
CA ASN A 68 13.08 -10.02 10.31
C ASN A 68 12.34 -8.68 10.23
N LEU A 69 11.50 -8.41 11.24
CA LEU A 69 10.80 -7.14 11.33
C LEU A 69 11.71 -6.03 11.86
N GLY A 70 11.57 -4.84 11.29
CA GLY A 70 12.25 -3.63 11.74
C GLY A 70 11.51 -2.96 12.90
N SER A 71 12.03 -1.82 13.36
CA SER A 71 11.45 -1.06 14.48
C SER A 71 10.02 -0.59 14.26
N LEU A 72 9.59 -0.41 13.00
CA LEU A 72 8.23 0.04 12.65
C LEU A 72 7.20 -1.10 12.54
N SER A 73 7.61 -2.36 12.70
CA SER A 73 6.74 -3.54 12.57
C SER A 73 6.89 -4.54 13.70
N ARG A 74 8.07 -4.61 14.31
CA ARG A 74 8.35 -5.51 15.42
C ARG A 74 7.48 -5.15 16.63
N GLY A 75 6.80 -6.15 17.19
CA GLY A 75 5.91 -5.97 18.33
C GLY A 75 4.57 -5.34 17.97
N ALA A 76 4.14 -5.42 16.71
CA ALA A 76 2.82 -4.92 16.32
C ALA A 76 1.67 -5.60 17.07
N ASP A 77 0.75 -4.78 17.57
CA ASP A 77 -0.52 -5.20 18.18
C ASP A 77 -1.48 -5.76 17.12
N TYR A 78 -1.47 -5.19 15.90
CA TYR A 78 -2.35 -5.63 14.81
C TYR A 78 -1.55 -5.83 13.53
N VAL A 79 -1.90 -6.89 12.80
CA VAL A 79 -1.36 -7.16 11.47
C VAL A 79 -2.49 -7.49 10.51
N ARG A 80 -2.64 -6.69 9.45
CA ARG A 80 -3.69 -6.85 8.44
C ARG A 80 -3.11 -7.40 7.16
N ASN A 81 -3.57 -8.57 6.74
CA ASN A 81 -3.32 -9.06 5.39
C ASN A 81 -4.42 -8.56 4.46
N THR A 82 -4.10 -7.63 3.55
CA THR A 82 -5.06 -7.15 2.55
C THR A 82 -5.03 -7.92 1.24
N ARG A 83 -4.09 -8.87 1.10
CA ARG A 83 -3.97 -9.68 -0.12
C ARG A 83 -5.20 -10.60 -0.25
N ASN A 84 -5.52 -10.96 -1.49
CA ASN A 84 -6.72 -11.71 -1.83
C ASN A 84 -6.46 -13.21 -2.01
N ASP A 85 -5.24 -13.56 -2.40
CA ASP A 85 -4.80 -14.88 -2.85
C ASP A 85 -3.49 -15.33 -2.19
N ASP A 86 -2.89 -14.48 -1.35
CA ASP A 86 -1.68 -14.77 -0.60
C ASP A 86 -1.94 -14.74 0.91
N ARG A 87 -1.34 -15.69 1.62
CA ARG A 87 -1.33 -15.76 3.08
C ARG A 87 -0.06 -15.13 3.63
N ALA A 88 -0.16 -14.64 4.86
CA ALA A 88 1.00 -14.15 5.60
C ALA A 88 1.24 -15.04 6.81
N TYR A 89 2.47 -15.51 7.00
CA TYR A 89 2.90 -16.08 8.25
C TYR A 89 3.61 -15.06 9.11
N LEU A 90 3.25 -15.03 10.38
CA LEU A 90 3.85 -14.19 11.40
C LEU A 90 4.63 -15.08 12.35
N ARG A 91 5.90 -14.73 12.58
CA ARG A 91 6.72 -15.32 13.64
C ARG A 91 6.64 -14.41 14.86
N TYR A 92 6.37 -14.96 16.04
CA TYR A 92 6.28 -14.20 17.27
C TYR A 92 6.92 -14.93 18.45
N ILE A 93 7.28 -14.18 19.48
CA ILE A 93 7.77 -14.72 20.76
C ILE A 93 6.64 -14.68 21.77
N ARG A 94 6.38 -15.78 22.46
CA ARG A 94 5.50 -15.83 23.64
C ARG A 94 6.33 -15.52 24.88
N HIS A 95 6.00 -14.46 25.61
CA HIS A 95 6.82 -14.01 26.75
C HIS A 95 6.84 -14.99 27.90
N SER A 96 5.74 -15.71 28.16
CA SER A 96 5.65 -16.64 29.29
C SER A 96 6.61 -17.83 29.17
N THR A 97 7.03 -18.18 27.95
CA THR A 97 7.92 -19.31 27.67
C THR A 97 9.25 -18.88 27.04
N GLY A 98 9.33 -17.66 26.50
CA GLY A 98 10.42 -17.24 25.62
C GLY A 98 10.43 -17.95 24.26
N GLY A 99 9.43 -18.80 23.99
CA GLY A 99 9.37 -19.65 22.81
C GLY A 99 9.02 -18.87 21.53
N THR A 100 9.57 -19.33 20.41
CA THR A 100 9.19 -18.85 19.07
C THR A 100 8.01 -19.65 18.55
N GLU A 101 6.96 -18.95 18.11
CA GLU A 101 5.75 -19.51 17.56
C GLU A 101 5.38 -18.84 16.22
N TYR A 102 4.42 -19.44 15.53
CA TYR A 102 4.03 -19.04 14.18
C TYR A 102 2.50 -18.97 14.06
N LEU A 103 2.01 -17.95 13.37
CA LEU A 103 0.59 -17.75 13.08
C LEU A 103 0.41 -17.54 11.58
N CYS A 104 -0.54 -18.24 10.99
CA CYS A 104 -0.95 -18.01 9.61
C CYS A 104 -2.13 -17.03 9.57
N VAL A 105 -2.04 -16.03 8.71
CA VAL A 105 -3.05 -14.99 8.48
C VAL A 105 -3.56 -15.13 7.06
N LEU A 106 -4.79 -15.61 6.94
CA LEU A 106 -5.49 -15.77 5.66
C LEU A 106 -5.62 -14.43 4.90
N PRO A 107 -5.87 -14.49 3.59
CA PRO A 107 -6.31 -13.33 2.81
C PRO A 107 -7.43 -12.56 3.51
N ASN A 108 -7.35 -11.23 3.47
CA ASN A 108 -8.35 -10.34 4.08
C ASN A 108 -8.66 -10.60 5.56
N GLN A 109 -7.71 -11.16 6.32
CA GLN A 109 -7.82 -11.36 7.77
C GLN A 109 -6.86 -10.47 8.55
N THR A 110 -7.17 -10.31 9.85
CA THR A 110 -6.38 -9.53 10.80
C THR A 110 -5.93 -10.43 11.94
N ALA A 111 -4.64 -10.39 12.26
CA ALA A 111 -4.12 -10.95 13.49
C ALA A 111 -4.04 -9.87 14.58
N ILE A 112 -4.36 -10.25 15.80
CA ILE A 112 -4.33 -9.38 16.99
C ILE A 112 -3.40 -10.02 18.02
N PHE A 113 -2.46 -9.24 18.54
CA PHE A 113 -1.52 -9.65 19.57
C PHE A 113 -1.74 -8.82 20.82
N SER A 114 -1.79 -9.49 21.97
CA SER A 114 -1.70 -8.84 23.27
C SER A 114 -0.25 -8.55 23.65
N SER A 115 -0.04 -7.75 24.70
CA SER A 115 1.28 -7.47 25.28
C SER A 115 2.10 -8.69 25.71
N ALA A 116 1.48 -9.87 25.84
CA ALA A 116 2.15 -11.15 26.13
C ALA A 116 2.98 -11.72 24.96
N TYR A 117 2.91 -11.09 23.77
CA TYR A 117 3.59 -11.56 22.57
C TYR A 117 4.41 -10.44 21.93
N THR A 118 5.42 -10.83 21.17
CA THR A 118 6.16 -9.89 20.30
C THR A 118 6.28 -10.46 18.91
N VAL A 119 5.65 -9.83 17.92
CA VAL A 119 5.82 -10.19 16.51
C VAL A 119 7.23 -9.82 16.06
N THR A 120 7.93 -10.74 15.41
CA THR A 120 9.36 -10.62 15.08
C THR A 120 9.71 -10.92 13.63
N GLY A 121 8.81 -11.56 12.88
CA GLY A 121 9.07 -11.92 11.50
C GLY A 121 7.81 -12.04 10.68
N ILE A 122 7.97 -11.89 9.37
CA ILE A 122 6.92 -12.13 8.38
C ILE A 122 7.46 -12.97 7.22
N ARG A 123 6.63 -13.86 6.71
CA ARG A 123 6.80 -14.51 5.40
C ARG A 123 5.47 -14.41 4.66
N ILE A 124 5.50 -14.02 3.39
CA ILE A 124 4.30 -14.01 2.55
C ILE A 124 4.45 -15.13 1.53
N ASP A 125 3.43 -15.99 1.43
CA ASP A 125 3.40 -17.14 0.52
C ASP A 125 2.24 -17.01 -0.47
N THR A 126 2.46 -17.45 -1.71
CA THR A 126 1.39 -17.56 -2.72
C THR A 126 0.53 -18.78 -2.48
N ALA A 127 -0.42 -18.62 -1.57
CA ALA A 127 -1.48 -19.57 -1.26
C ALA A 127 -2.62 -18.86 -0.52
N ALA A 128 -3.86 -19.14 -0.91
CA ALA A 128 -5.04 -18.51 -0.31
C ALA A 128 -5.46 -19.12 1.04
N THR A 129 -4.88 -20.26 1.44
CA THR A 129 -5.29 -21.02 2.63
C THR A 129 -4.14 -21.30 3.60
N CYS A 130 -4.48 -21.38 4.88
CA CYS A 130 -3.60 -21.86 5.94
C CYS A 130 -3.73 -23.40 6.04
N PRO A 131 -2.63 -24.12 6.36
CA PRO A 131 -2.66 -25.57 6.61
C PRO A 131 -3.54 -25.95 7.79
#